data_AF-A0A0B6ZFZ3-F1
#
_entry.id   AF-A0A0B6ZFZ3-F1
#
_cell.length_a   1.000
_cell.length_b   1.000
_cell.length_c   1.000
_cell.angle_alpha   90.00
_cell.angle_beta   90.00
_cell.angle_gamma   90.00
#
_symmetry.space_group_name_H-M   'P 1'
#
loop_
_entity.id
_entity.type
_entity.pdbx_description
1 polymer ?
#
loop_
_entity_poly.entity_id
_entity_poly.type
_entity_poly.pdbx_seq_one_letter_code
_entity_poly.pdbx_strand_id
1 'polypeptide(L)'
;MASLYHCFSTDKIPRHEMCPSGEESWCFFQATLARHQVPGPHDKLLHTRLNQVRLGKYLLPIYERLSDKELRSRCLSGKTQNANESLHSLIWA
;
A
#
# COMPACT_ATOMS: atom_id res chain seq x y z
N MET A 1 -2.14 1.48 -4.88
CA MET A 1 -2.23 2.72 -4.06
C MET A 1 -3.04 2.57 -2.79
N ALA A 2 -4.02 1.65 -2.75
CA ALA A 2 -4.86 1.39 -1.56
C ALA A 2 -4.08 1.31 -0.24
N SER A 3 -3.02 0.50 -0.18
CA SER A 3 -2.19 0.34 1.00
C SER A 3 -1.56 1.65 1.49
N LEU A 4 -0.96 2.44 0.60
CA LEU A 4 -0.33 3.71 0.98
C LEU A 4 -1.34 4.72 1.53
N TYR A 5 -2.47 4.89 0.84
CA TYR A 5 -3.53 5.83 1.24
C TYR A 5 -4.19 5.40 2.55
N HIS A 6 -4.47 4.10 2.69
CA HIS A 6 -4.95 3.51 3.93
C HIS A 6 -4.00 3.82 5.10
N CYS A 7 -2.70 3.58 4.93
CA CYS A 7 -1.70 3.86 5.97
C CYS A 7 -1.56 5.35 6.32
N PHE A 8 -1.85 6.26 5.39
CA PHE A 8 -1.88 7.72 5.63
C PHE A 8 -3.20 8.21 6.23
N SER A 9 -4.20 7.35 6.34
CA SER A 9 -5.54 7.72 6.77
C SER A 9 -5.57 8.16 8.24
N THR A 10 -6.39 9.17 8.52
CA THR A 10 -6.64 9.68 9.87
C THR A 10 -8.13 9.94 10.07
N ASP A 11 -8.59 10.12 11.30
CA ASP A 11 -10.00 10.42 11.56
C ASP A 11 -10.45 11.76 10.93
N LYS A 12 -9.52 12.72 10.79
CA LYS A 12 -9.80 14.02 10.16
C LYS A 12 -9.81 13.94 8.64
N ILE A 13 -9.01 13.05 8.07
CA ILE A 13 -8.84 12.87 6.62
C ILE A 13 -8.85 11.36 6.36
N PRO A 14 -10.03 10.74 6.29
CA PRO A 14 -10.16 9.31 5.99
C PRO A 14 -9.83 9.06 4.52
N ARG A 15 -8.85 8.20 4.26
CA ARG A 15 -8.30 7.91 2.92
C ARG A 15 -8.49 6.44 2.53
N HIS A 16 -9.76 6.03 2.43
CA HIS A 16 -10.14 4.63 2.13
C HIS A 16 -10.76 4.46 0.73
N GLU A 17 -10.72 5.50 -0.09
CA GLU A 17 -11.33 5.55 -1.43
C GLU A 17 -10.77 4.49 -2.39
N MET A 18 -9.53 4.04 -2.17
CA MET A 18 -8.87 3.01 -2.97
C MET A 18 -8.95 1.61 -2.35
N CYS A 19 -9.52 1.47 -1.14
CA CYS A 19 -9.69 0.17 -0.50
C CYS A 19 -10.87 -0.58 -1.12
N PRO A 20 -10.86 -1.92 -1.13
CA PRO A 20 -12.01 -2.68 -1.59
C PRO A 20 -13.23 -2.40 -0.70
N SER A 21 -14.41 -2.30 -1.31
CA SER A 21 -15.68 -2.15 -0.59
C SER A 21 -16.24 -3.52 -0.17
N GLY A 22 -17.22 -3.51 0.73
CA GLY A 22 -17.95 -4.71 1.16
C GLY A 22 -17.53 -5.20 2.55
N GLU A 23 -18.37 -6.05 3.14
CA GLU A 23 -18.19 -6.53 4.52
C GLU A 23 -16.93 -7.39 4.71
N GLU A 24 -16.51 -8.07 3.64
CA GLU A 24 -15.29 -8.89 3.57
C GLU A 24 -14.04 -8.06 3.20
N SER A 25 -14.16 -6.72 3.16
CA SER A 25 -13.00 -5.86 2.96
C SER A 25 -11.98 -6.03 4.08
N TRP A 26 -10.71 -6.17 3.72
CA TRP A 26 -9.61 -6.09 4.68
C TRP A 26 -9.50 -4.71 5.32
N CYS A 27 -10.08 -3.68 4.71
CA CYS A 27 -10.11 -2.33 5.26
C CYS A 27 -11.25 -2.21 6.27
N PHE A 28 -10.90 -2.03 7.54
CA PHE A 28 -11.89 -1.89 8.63
C PHE A 28 -12.94 -0.83 8.29
N PHE A 29 -12.52 0.30 7.71
CA PHE A 29 -13.41 1.41 7.42
C PHE A 29 -14.47 1.03 6.39
N GLN A 30 -14.06 0.43 5.26
CA GLN A 30 -14.99 0.00 4.21
C GLN A 30 -15.87 -1.17 4.67
N ALA A 31 -15.33 -2.11 5.45
CA ALA A 31 -16.09 -3.21 6.02
C ALA A 31 -17.16 -2.72 7.00
N THR A 32 -16.84 -1.75 7.87
CA THR A 32 -17.80 -1.17 8.81
C THR A 32 -18.88 -0.36 8.10
N LEU A 33 -18.52 0.41 7.06
CA LEU A 33 -19.50 1.13 6.24
C LEU A 33 -20.46 0.18 5.51
N ALA A 34 -19.97 -0.93 4.97
CA ALA A 34 -20.81 -1.94 4.32
C ALA A 34 -21.83 -2.57 5.29
N ARG A 35 -21.46 -2.68 6.58
CA ARG A 35 -22.36 -3.13 7.67
C ARG A 35 -23.28 -2.04 8.21
N HIS A 36 -23.33 -0.86 7.56
CA HIS A 36 -24.12 0.30 7.99
C HIS A 36 -23.78 0.78 9.42
N GLN A 37 -22.51 0.64 9.82
CA GLN A 37 -22.00 1.05 11.12
C GLN A 37 -21.04 2.23 10.98
N VAL A 38 -20.75 2.90 12.10
CA VAL A 38 -19.78 3.99 12.15
C VAL A 38 -18.37 3.42 12.33
N PRO A 39 -17.41 3.72 11.42
CA PRO A 39 -16.03 3.27 11.57
C PRO A 39 -15.40 3.75 12.89
N GLY A 40 -14.65 2.84 13.54
CA GLY A 40 -13.92 3.17 14.75
C GLY A 40 -12.69 4.06 14.50
N PRO A 41 -11.98 4.46 15.57
CA PRO A 41 -10.90 5.43 15.45
C PRO A 41 -9.64 4.81 14.82
N HIS A 42 -8.97 5.59 13.97
CA HIS A 42 -7.80 5.13 13.23
C HIS A 42 -6.59 4.81 14.12
N ASP A 43 -6.51 5.34 15.33
CA ASP A 43 -5.37 5.09 16.22
C ASP A 43 -5.35 3.66 16.78
N LYS A 44 -6.53 3.04 16.89
CA LYS A 44 -6.71 1.66 17.36
C LYS A 44 -6.78 0.65 16.22
N LEU A 45 -7.45 1.02 15.12
CA LEU A 45 -7.78 0.08 14.05
C LEU A 45 -6.81 0.12 12.86
N LEU A 46 -5.98 1.17 12.75
CA LEU A 46 -4.97 1.26 11.70
C LEU A 46 -3.62 0.72 12.20
N HIS A 47 -3.34 -0.54 11.90
CA HIS A 47 -2.13 -1.22 12.41
C HIS A 47 -0.82 -0.64 11.87
N THR A 48 -0.80 -0.09 10.65
CA THR A 48 0.42 0.42 9.99
C THR A 48 0.29 1.90 9.65
N ARG A 49 0.15 2.74 10.69
CA ARG A 49 0.02 4.19 10.48
C ARG A 49 1.33 4.80 9.98
N LEU A 50 1.24 5.60 8.91
CA LEU A 50 2.32 6.40 8.38
C LEU A 50 2.01 7.89 8.51
N ASN A 51 3.04 8.69 8.81
CA ASN A 51 2.89 10.14 8.85
C ASN A 51 2.93 10.71 7.43
N GLN A 52 1.76 11.04 6.88
CA GLN A 52 1.66 11.57 5.52
C GLN A 52 2.46 12.87 5.31
N VAL A 53 2.44 13.80 6.27
CA VAL A 53 3.13 15.08 6.15
C VAL A 53 4.63 14.90 6.03
N ARG A 54 5.20 13.95 6.79
CA ARG A 54 6.65 13.68 6.78
C ARG A 54 7.07 12.76 5.64
N LEU A 55 6.30 11.70 5.36
CA LEU A 55 6.70 10.61 4.47
C LEU A 55 6.06 10.68 3.09
N GLY A 56 4.92 11.36 2.93
CA GLY A 56 4.14 11.39 1.70
C GLY A 56 4.96 11.81 0.49
N LYS A 57 5.76 12.88 0.62
CA LYS A 57 6.61 13.40 -0.46
C LYS A 57 7.68 12.41 -0.96
N TYR A 58 8.05 11.43 -0.14
CA TYR A 58 9.05 10.41 -0.49
C TYR A 58 8.39 9.10 -0.94
N LEU A 59 7.32 8.68 -0.26
CA LEU A 59 6.69 7.39 -0.52
C LEU A 59 5.79 7.39 -1.75
N LEU A 60 5.06 8.49 -2.05
CA LEU A 60 4.19 8.53 -3.23
C LEU A 60 4.95 8.23 -4.54
N PRO A 61 6.04 8.93 -4.86
CA PRO A 61 6.77 8.67 -6.11
C PRO A 61 7.32 7.24 -6.21
N ILE A 62 7.72 6.66 -5.08
CA ILE A 62 8.19 5.26 -5.02
C ILE A 62 7.03 4.32 -5.36
N TYR A 63 5.88 4.52 -4.73
CA TYR A 63 4.68 3.72 -4.94
C TYR A 63 4.17 3.83 -6.38
N GLU A 64 4.17 5.03 -6.96
CA GLU A 64 3.80 5.28 -8.36
C GLU A 64 4.74 4.54 -9.30
N ARG A 65 6.06 4.69 -9.13
CA ARG A 65 7.06 3.97 -9.93
C ARG A 65 6.92 2.45 -9.81
N LEU A 66 6.65 1.93 -8.62
CA LEU A 66 6.42 0.49 -8.40
C LEU A 66 5.09 0.00 -9.00
N SER A 67 4.14 0.90 -9.23
CA SER A 67 2.85 0.57 -9.85
C SER A 67 2.87 0.76 -11.37
N ASP A 68 4.02 1.11 -11.94
CA ASP A 68 4.18 1.24 -13.38
C ASP A 68 3.83 -0.08 -14.11
N LYS A 69 3.18 0.03 -15.27
CA LYS A 69 2.70 -1.14 -16.02
C LYS A 69 3.84 -1.88 -16.71
N GLU A 70 4.83 -1.15 -17.23
CA GLU A 70 5.99 -1.75 -17.90
C GLU A 70 6.90 -2.44 -16.89
N LEU A 71 7.10 -1.84 -15.71
CA LEU A 71 7.83 -2.49 -14.63
C LEU A 71 7.13 -3.79 -14.20
N ARG A 72 5.80 -3.76 -14.04
CA ARG A 72 5.03 -4.96 -13.68
C ARG A 72 5.06 -6.04 -14.75
N SER A 73 5.00 -5.67 -16.03
CA SER A 73 5.00 -6.65 -17.13
C SER A 73 6.27 -7.49 -17.14
N ARG A 74 7.41 -6.92 -16.76
CA ARG A 74 8.69 -7.64 -16.60
C ARG A 74 8.63 -8.70 -15.49
N CYS A 75 7.87 -8.44 -14.43
CA CYS A 75 7.72 -9.35 -13.28
C CYS A 75 6.70 -10.47 -13.53
N LEU A 76 5.80 -10.36 -14.53
CA LEU A 76 4.75 -11.36 -14.79
C LEU A 76 5.28 -12.75 -15.10
N SER A 77 6.50 -12.84 -15.66
CA SER A 77 7.12 -14.14 -15.98
C SER A 77 7.52 -14.96 -14.75
N GLY A 78 7.53 -14.36 -13.55
CA GLY A 78 7.92 -15.04 -12.31
C GLY A 78 9.39 -15.48 -12.28
N LYS A 79 10.22 -15.00 -13.22
CA LYS A 79 11.64 -15.35 -13.29
C LYS A 79 12.42 -14.60 -12.23
N THR A 80 13.37 -15.29 -11.60
CA THR A 80 14.37 -14.65 -10.75
C THR A 80 15.37 -13.87 -11.60
N GLN A 81 16.05 -12.88 -11.00
CA GLN A 81 17.20 -12.29 -11.67
C GLN A 81 18.25 -13.38 -11.91
N ASN A 82 18.88 -13.35 -13.09
CA ASN A 82 20.03 -14.21 -13.38
C ASN A 82 21.05 -14.03 -12.26
N ALA A 83 21.41 -15.11 -11.55
CA ALA A 83 22.34 -15.04 -10.43
C ALA A 83 23.70 -14.45 -10.86
N ASN A 84 24.13 -14.66 -12.11
CA ASN A 84 25.39 -14.12 -12.62
C ASN A 84 25.33 -12.61 -12.95
N GLU A 85 24.13 -12.05 -13.08
CA GLU A 85 23.90 -10.62 -13.34
C GLU A 85 23.27 -9.91 -12.13
N SER A 86 23.05 -10.65 -11.04
CA SER A 86 22.47 -10.07 -9.84
C SER A 86 23.52 -9.17 -9.18
N LEU A 87 23.12 -7.95 -8.83
CA LEU A 87 23.98 -7.01 -8.12
C LEU A 87 24.52 -7.64 -6.81
N HIS A 88 23.72 -8.50 -6.17
CA HIS A 88 24.14 -9.21 -4.98
C HIS A 88 25.34 -10.13 -5.25
N SER A 89 25.33 -10.86 -6.37
CA SER A 89 26.47 -11.69 -6.77
C SER A 89 27.68 -10.90 -7.23
N LEU A 90 27.52 -9.64 -7.66
CA LEU A 90 28.66 -8.78 -8.02
C LEU A 90 29.30 -8.10 -6.80
N ILE A 91 28.51 -7.82 -5.76
CA ILE A 91 28.97 -7.18 -4.53
C ILE A 91 29.54 -8.20 -3.54
N TRP A 92 28.96 -9.40 -3.47
CA TRP A 92 29.24 -10.39 -2.43
C TRP A 92 29.88 -11.69 -2.93
N ALA A 93 30.44 -11.70 -4.16
CA ALA A 93 31.23 -12.83 -4.67
C ALA A 93 32.61 -12.93 -4.03
#